data_AF-A0A956R4R8-F1
#
_entry.id   AF-A0A956R4R8-F1
#
_cell.length_a   1.000
_cell.length_b   1.000
_cell.length_c   1.000
_cell.angle_alpha   90.00
_cell.angle_beta   90.00
_cell.angle_gamma   90.00
#
_symmetry.space_group_name_H-M   'P 1'
#
loop_
_entity.id
_entity.type
_entity.pdbx_description
1 polymer ?
#
loop_
_entity_poly.entity_id
_entity_poly.type
_entity_poly.pdbx_seq_one_letter_code
_entity_poly.pdbx_strand_id
1 'polypeptide(L)'
;MCIFTGDATVLDSVRGTAIFAGARADGRQVLAYRMTVAAREPVAMVLPLPVPPAGPEDAVRFIDLSGYGELFDDLHRAFPQPVSGTVSLGFAPQAASRAPTLVVHSVGAFVASFVPTRADFSRLDPRFGLSDAVWDALPQYADWGFAVFQLHDAPRRRWVDRLLGRWPVPPPRTIHPMAFEFPRRDPRELFFPTVHVHDGAVHPEAHFDHTLYAQLQPGRVPAGPDWEPSGQPLSDAVDVARSAGVVAPGEPGYRRRILGPHPNRDTLVGSVEHGPGSGR
;
A
#
# COMPACT_ATOMS: atom_id res chain seq x y z
N MET A 1 -8.07 1.16 -2.17
CA MET A 1 -8.07 2.64 -2.07
C MET A 1 -7.52 3.05 -0.72
N CYS A 2 -7.03 4.28 -0.64
CA CYS A 2 -6.64 4.97 0.58
C CYS A 2 -7.17 6.42 0.49
N ILE A 3 -6.60 7.33 1.26
CA ILE A 3 -6.85 8.77 1.14
C ILE A 3 -6.02 9.33 -0.04
N PHE A 4 -6.64 10.14 -0.90
CA PHE A 4 -6.00 10.83 -2.03
C PHE A 4 -6.26 12.34 -1.98
N THR A 5 -5.29 13.13 -2.44
CA THR A 5 -5.44 14.58 -2.61
C THR A 5 -6.00 14.91 -4.00
N GLY A 6 -6.84 15.95 -4.08
CA GLY A 6 -7.62 16.30 -5.27
C GLY A 6 -9.12 16.03 -5.07
N ASP A 7 -9.92 16.39 -6.07
CA ASP A 7 -11.37 16.18 -6.10
C ASP A 7 -11.78 15.03 -7.04
N ALA A 8 -13.06 14.67 -7.02
CA ALA A 8 -13.65 13.60 -7.85
C ALA A 8 -13.51 13.80 -9.37
N THR A 9 -13.15 14.99 -9.85
CA THR A 9 -12.88 15.23 -11.28
C THR A 9 -11.45 14.86 -11.67
N VAL A 10 -10.55 14.62 -10.71
CA VAL A 10 -9.14 14.29 -10.94
C VAL A 10 -8.89 12.78 -10.89
N LEU A 11 -9.37 12.09 -9.85
CA LEU A 11 -9.19 10.64 -9.70
C LEU A 11 -10.36 9.88 -10.35
N ASP A 12 -10.07 9.06 -11.35
CA ASP A 12 -11.07 8.29 -12.09
C ASP A 12 -11.33 6.92 -11.45
N SER A 13 -10.26 6.18 -11.14
CA SER A 13 -10.39 4.86 -10.53
C SER A 13 -9.11 4.39 -9.84
N VAL A 14 -9.26 3.66 -8.73
CA VAL A 14 -8.20 2.92 -8.05
C VAL A 14 -8.74 1.53 -7.70
N ARG A 15 -8.05 0.48 -8.14
CA ARG A 15 -8.48 -0.93 -8.03
C ARG A 15 -7.30 -1.90 -7.93
N GLY A 16 -7.57 -3.17 -7.68
CA GLY A 16 -6.56 -4.22 -7.50
C GLY A 16 -5.62 -3.87 -6.35
N THR A 17 -6.17 -3.43 -5.22
CA THR A 17 -5.36 -2.96 -4.09
C THR A 17 -4.72 -4.18 -3.42
N ALA A 18 -3.41 -4.17 -3.25
CA ALA A 18 -2.70 -5.18 -2.49
C ALA A 18 -1.85 -4.50 -1.41
N ILE A 19 -2.00 -4.92 -0.17
CA ILE A 19 -1.28 -4.35 0.98
C ILE A 19 -0.62 -5.48 1.75
N PHE A 20 0.66 -5.33 2.06
CA PHE A 20 1.40 -6.22 2.95
C PHE A 20 1.73 -5.48 4.24
N ALA A 21 1.48 -6.10 5.40
CA ALA A 21 1.98 -5.63 6.69
C ALA A 21 2.80 -6.73 7.35
N GLY A 22 4.04 -6.39 7.74
CA GLY A 22 4.96 -7.33 8.40
C GLY A 22 5.39 -6.82 9.77
N ALA A 23 5.21 -7.63 10.81
CA ALA A 23 5.74 -7.32 12.13
C ALA A 23 7.27 -7.40 12.14
N ARG A 24 7.93 -6.63 13.00
CA ARG A 24 9.38 -6.71 13.25
C ARG A 24 9.68 -6.96 14.71
N ALA A 25 10.87 -7.51 14.98
CA ALA A 25 11.31 -7.90 16.32
C ALA A 25 11.64 -6.68 17.22
N ASP A 26 12.04 -5.57 16.61
CA ASP A 26 12.30 -4.26 17.24
C ASP A 26 11.03 -3.44 17.53
N GLY A 27 9.85 -4.04 17.34
CA GLY A 27 8.56 -3.36 17.51
C GLY A 27 8.06 -2.61 16.28
N ARG A 28 8.88 -2.39 15.23
CA ARG A 28 8.44 -1.75 13.99
C ARG A 28 7.41 -2.61 13.25
N GLN A 29 6.73 -1.98 12.31
CA GLN A 29 5.99 -2.63 11.23
C GLN A 29 6.57 -2.18 9.91
N VAL A 30 6.77 -3.11 8.97
CA VAL A 30 6.91 -2.79 7.55
C VAL A 30 5.54 -2.80 6.88
N LEU A 31 5.35 -1.91 5.92
CA LEU A 31 4.21 -1.91 5.02
C LEU A 31 4.70 -1.87 3.58
N ALA A 32 4.06 -2.64 2.70
CA ALA A 32 4.13 -2.44 1.25
C ALA A 32 2.72 -2.30 0.65
N TYR A 33 2.61 -1.56 -0.44
CA TYR A 33 1.32 -1.19 -1.05
C TYR A 33 1.44 -1.18 -2.58
N ARG A 34 0.51 -1.84 -3.27
CA ARG A 34 0.34 -1.81 -4.73
C ARG A 34 -1.11 -1.51 -5.09
N MET A 35 -1.30 -0.78 -6.19
CA MET A 35 -2.61 -0.51 -6.78
C MET A 35 -2.51 -0.40 -8.30
N THR A 36 -3.65 -0.47 -8.97
CA THR A 36 -3.85 0.09 -10.32
C THR A 36 -4.65 1.39 -10.20
N VAL A 37 -4.16 2.48 -10.80
CA VAL A 37 -4.76 3.83 -10.70
C VAL A 37 -4.93 4.49 -12.06
N ALA A 38 -6.02 5.24 -12.24
CA ALA A 38 -6.20 6.25 -13.27
C ALA A 38 -6.48 7.61 -12.64
N ALA A 39 -5.62 8.58 -12.93
CA ALA A 39 -5.74 9.97 -12.47
C ALA A 39 -5.47 10.90 -13.67
N ARG A 40 -6.32 11.91 -13.85
CA ARG A 40 -6.21 12.88 -14.96
C ARG A 40 -5.12 13.92 -14.72
N GLU A 41 -4.71 14.11 -13.48
CA GLU A 41 -3.65 15.03 -13.03
C GLU A 41 -2.85 14.41 -11.87
N PRO A 42 -1.67 14.95 -11.52
CA PRO A 42 -0.86 14.42 -10.42
C PRO A 42 -1.56 14.57 -9.08
N VAL A 43 -1.85 13.43 -8.44
CA VAL A 43 -2.39 13.32 -7.08
C VAL A 43 -1.31 12.85 -6.12
N ALA A 44 -1.48 13.11 -4.82
CA ALA A 44 -0.76 12.37 -3.78
C ALA A 44 -1.69 11.36 -3.11
N MET A 45 -1.16 10.18 -2.79
CA MET A 45 -1.79 9.28 -1.82
C MET A 45 -1.27 9.64 -0.42
N VAL A 46 -2.17 9.65 0.57
CA VAL A 46 -1.85 9.87 1.98
C VAL A 46 -2.19 8.60 2.75
N LEU A 47 -1.22 8.06 3.50
CA LEU A 47 -1.40 6.92 4.38
C LEU A 47 -1.25 7.37 5.84
N PRO A 48 -2.33 7.44 6.62
CA PRO A 48 -2.25 7.62 8.07
C PRO A 48 -1.49 6.45 8.70
N LEU A 49 -0.58 6.74 9.63
CA LEU A 49 0.25 5.76 10.34
C LEU A 49 0.06 5.88 11.86
N PRO A 50 -0.32 4.79 12.56
CA PRO A 50 -0.36 4.78 14.01
C PRO A 50 1.06 4.61 14.57
N VAL A 51 1.86 5.68 14.44
CA VAL A 51 3.13 5.87 15.14
C VAL A 51 2.89 6.32 16.59
N PRO A 52 3.86 6.16 17.51
CA PRO A 52 3.84 6.86 18.79
C PRO A 52 3.74 8.38 18.58
N PRO A 53 2.87 9.09 19.34
CA PRO A 53 2.76 10.55 19.24
C PRO A 53 4.09 11.27 19.48
N ALA A 54 4.32 12.37 18.77
CA ALA A 54 5.58 13.14 18.80
C ALA A 54 6.85 12.32 18.50
N GLY A 55 6.74 11.27 17.66
CA GLY A 55 7.90 10.59 17.09
C GLY A 55 8.76 11.50 16.19
N PRO A 56 10.05 11.19 16.00
CA PRO A 56 10.98 12.02 15.24
C PRO A 56 10.71 11.99 13.72
N GLU A 57 11.26 12.97 12.99
CA GLU A 57 11.04 13.10 11.53
C GLU A 57 11.62 11.94 10.70
N ASP A 58 12.57 11.18 11.25
CA ASP A 58 13.17 9.98 10.66
C ASP A 58 12.51 8.67 11.13
N ALA A 59 11.41 8.73 11.89
CA ALA A 59 10.71 7.55 12.41
C ALA A 59 10.29 6.57 11.29
N VAL A 60 10.00 7.08 10.09
CA VAL A 60 9.59 6.30 8.92
C VAL A 60 10.73 6.16 7.92
N ARG A 61 11.15 4.92 7.65
CA ARG A 61 12.18 4.60 6.66
C ARG A 61 11.51 4.06 5.40
N PHE A 62 11.61 4.78 4.29
CA PHE A 62 11.14 4.31 2.99
C PHE A 62 12.06 3.20 2.42
N ILE A 63 11.48 2.30 1.64
CA ILE A 63 12.15 1.14 1.05
C ILE A 63 11.90 1.17 -0.46
N ASP A 64 12.98 1.16 -1.24
CA ASP A 64 12.88 1.15 -2.70
C ASP A 64 12.61 -0.27 -3.23
N LEU A 65 11.43 -0.43 -3.84
CA LEU A 65 11.00 -1.65 -4.53
C LEU A 65 10.82 -1.41 -6.05
N SER A 66 11.41 -0.36 -6.61
CA SER A 66 11.43 -0.13 -8.07
C SER A 66 12.08 -1.32 -8.82
N GLY A 67 13.04 -2.00 -8.19
CA GLY A 67 13.63 -3.26 -8.67
C GLY A 67 12.79 -4.52 -8.45
N TYR A 68 11.57 -4.43 -7.88
CA TYR A 68 10.71 -5.58 -7.58
C TYR A 68 9.20 -5.29 -7.73
N GLY A 69 8.77 -5.03 -8.98
CA GLY A 69 7.36 -4.83 -9.30
C GLY A 69 6.45 -6.04 -9.01
N GLU A 70 7.03 -7.25 -9.06
CA GLU A 70 6.33 -8.53 -8.98
C GLU A 70 6.05 -9.00 -7.54
N LEU A 71 6.54 -8.30 -6.50
CA LEU A 71 6.46 -8.73 -5.08
C LEU A 71 5.07 -9.23 -4.66
N PHE A 72 4.00 -8.59 -5.11
CA PHE A 72 2.64 -8.98 -4.75
C PHE A 72 2.07 -10.15 -5.55
N ASP A 73 2.61 -10.43 -6.74
CA ASP A 73 2.29 -11.63 -7.51
C ASP A 73 3.05 -12.83 -6.93
N ASP A 74 4.28 -12.59 -6.47
CA ASP A 74 5.11 -13.56 -5.76
C ASP A 74 4.52 -13.92 -4.39
N LEU A 75 4.08 -12.92 -3.60
CA LEU A 75 3.25 -13.14 -2.41
C LEU A 75 1.97 -13.90 -2.77
N HIS A 76 1.33 -13.62 -3.91
CA HIS A 76 0.12 -14.32 -4.31
C HIS A 76 0.36 -15.81 -4.59
N ARG A 77 1.52 -16.16 -5.17
CA ARG A 77 1.95 -17.54 -5.44
C ARG A 77 2.19 -18.38 -4.17
N ALA A 78 2.39 -17.76 -3.01
CA ALA A 78 2.60 -18.47 -1.73
C ALA A 78 1.32 -19.15 -1.17
N PHE A 79 0.14 -18.80 -1.68
CA PHE A 79 -1.15 -19.25 -1.14
C PHE A 79 -1.85 -20.22 -2.10
N PRO A 80 -2.74 -21.10 -1.59
CA PRO A 80 -3.59 -21.95 -2.40
C PRO A 80 -4.26 -21.18 -3.55
N GLN A 81 -4.16 -21.76 -4.74
CA GLN A 81 -4.82 -21.24 -5.93
C GLN A 81 -6.05 -22.09 -6.24
N PRO A 82 -7.21 -21.48 -6.55
CA PRO A 82 -8.33 -22.22 -7.11
C PRO A 82 -7.87 -22.99 -8.34
N VAL A 83 -8.15 -24.28 -8.41
CA VAL A 83 -7.67 -25.14 -9.51
C VAL A 83 -8.52 -24.90 -10.77
N SER A 84 -8.28 -23.76 -11.42
CA SER A 84 -8.86 -23.41 -12.72
C SER A 84 -8.30 -24.36 -13.79
N GLY A 85 -9.00 -25.47 -14.02
CA GLY A 85 -8.64 -26.45 -15.04
C GLY A 85 -8.77 -25.86 -16.45
N THR A 86 -7.69 -25.34 -17.00
CA THR A 86 -7.61 -24.93 -18.42
C THR A 86 -6.17 -25.08 -18.93
N VAL A 87 -6.02 -25.61 -20.15
CA VAL A 87 -4.71 -26.00 -20.70
C VAL A 87 -3.96 -24.80 -21.26
N SER A 88 -2.67 -24.69 -20.96
CA SER A 88 -1.82 -23.59 -21.43
C SER A 88 -1.20 -23.85 -22.80
N LEU A 89 -1.19 -22.83 -23.65
CA LEU A 89 -0.27 -22.68 -24.78
C LEU A 89 0.53 -21.40 -24.55
N GLY A 90 1.85 -21.52 -24.45
CA GLY A 90 2.73 -20.45 -23.95
C GLY A 90 3.56 -19.75 -25.03
N PHE A 91 4.09 -18.58 -24.67
CA PHE A 91 5.11 -17.83 -25.41
C PHE A 91 6.12 -17.22 -24.42
N ALA A 92 7.35 -16.96 -24.87
CA ALA A 92 8.45 -16.45 -24.04
C ALA A 92 9.02 -15.12 -24.60
N PRO A 93 9.44 -14.18 -23.74
CA PRO A 93 10.02 -12.90 -24.17
C PRO A 93 11.55 -12.93 -24.33
N GLN A 94 12.10 -11.96 -25.05
CA GLN A 94 13.53 -11.78 -25.32
C GLN A 94 14.04 -10.49 -24.68
N ALA A 95 15.28 -10.49 -24.14
CA ALA A 95 15.86 -9.36 -23.41
C ALA A 95 16.86 -8.53 -24.26
N ALA A 96 16.99 -7.25 -23.93
CA ALA A 96 18.00 -6.32 -24.46
C ALA A 96 18.44 -5.33 -23.37
N SER A 97 19.68 -4.83 -23.40
CA SER A 97 20.24 -4.00 -22.33
C SER A 97 21.32 -3.00 -22.78
N ARG A 98 21.30 -1.79 -22.21
CA ARG A 98 22.50 -0.96 -21.92
C ARG A 98 22.16 0.23 -20.99
N ALA A 99 23.19 0.84 -20.42
CA ALA A 99 23.17 1.88 -19.37
C ALA A 99 24.33 2.89 -19.63
N PRO A 100 24.58 3.94 -18.79
CA PRO A 100 23.85 4.48 -17.63
C PRO A 100 23.25 5.88 -17.98
N THR A 101 23.04 6.94 -17.16
CA THR A 101 23.42 7.43 -15.79
C THR A 101 22.34 8.48 -15.38
N LEU A 102 22.26 9.17 -14.23
CA LEU A 102 23.18 9.38 -13.08
C LEU A 102 22.41 9.32 -11.73
N VAL A 103 22.38 10.37 -10.89
CA VAL A 103 21.73 10.39 -9.56
C VAL A 103 20.62 11.45 -9.45
N VAL A 104 19.44 11.00 -9.01
CA VAL A 104 18.41 11.77 -8.28
C VAL A 104 17.77 10.79 -7.28
N HIS A 105 17.46 11.20 -6.05
CA HIS A 105 16.69 10.36 -5.11
C HIS A 105 15.19 10.40 -5.43
N SER A 106 14.78 9.62 -6.44
CA SER A 106 13.37 9.26 -6.69
C SER A 106 13.18 7.79 -6.35
N VAL A 107 12.11 7.42 -5.64
CA VAL A 107 11.83 6.03 -5.30
C VAL A 107 11.03 5.42 -6.46
N GLY A 108 11.72 5.23 -7.58
CA GLY A 108 11.10 4.93 -8.87
C GLY A 108 10.05 5.98 -9.27
N ALA A 109 8.80 5.55 -9.37
CA ALA A 109 7.67 6.32 -9.91
C ALA A 109 7.02 7.33 -8.93
N PHE A 110 7.56 7.50 -7.72
CA PHE A 110 7.02 8.43 -6.72
C PHE A 110 8.09 9.15 -5.90
N VAL A 111 7.76 10.37 -5.48
CA VAL A 111 8.39 11.07 -4.37
C VAL A 111 7.60 10.77 -3.11
N ALA A 112 8.29 10.32 -2.07
CA ALA A 112 7.70 10.01 -0.77
C ALA A 112 8.16 11.01 0.30
N SER A 113 7.33 11.23 1.33
CA SER A 113 7.66 12.07 2.49
C SER A 113 6.91 11.60 3.72
N PHE A 114 7.51 11.76 4.90
CA PHE A 114 6.84 11.56 6.18
C PHE A 114 6.41 12.91 6.76
N VAL A 115 5.22 12.94 7.34
CA VAL A 115 4.57 14.11 7.94
C VAL A 115 4.26 13.75 9.39
N PRO A 116 5.01 14.26 10.40
CA PRO A 116 4.88 13.79 11.79
C PRO A 116 3.51 14.08 12.44
N THR A 117 2.86 15.18 12.08
CA THR A 117 1.54 15.59 12.61
C THR A 117 0.65 16.22 11.53
N ARG A 118 -0.66 16.37 11.77
CA ARG A 118 -1.57 17.10 10.85
C ARG A 118 -1.08 18.53 10.56
N ALA A 119 -0.41 19.20 11.51
CA ALA A 119 0.09 20.56 11.32
C ALA A 119 1.24 20.62 10.30
N ASP A 120 2.04 19.56 10.19
CA ASP A 120 3.20 19.50 9.30
C ASP A 120 2.84 19.43 7.81
N PHE A 121 1.58 19.16 7.44
CA PHE A 121 1.12 19.32 6.05
C PHE A 121 1.32 20.75 5.52
N SER A 122 1.35 21.76 6.39
CA SER A 122 1.68 23.15 6.02
C SER A 122 3.12 23.35 5.51
N ARG A 123 4.01 22.37 5.74
CA ARG A 123 5.40 22.35 5.26
C ARG A 123 5.51 21.71 3.87
N LEU A 124 4.45 21.06 3.38
CA LEU A 124 4.37 20.49 2.04
C LEU A 124 3.80 21.51 1.03
N ASP A 125 3.99 21.23 -0.26
CA ASP A 125 3.32 21.95 -1.34
C ASP A 125 1.78 21.78 -1.21
N PRO A 126 0.96 22.84 -1.19
CA PRO A 126 -0.46 22.78 -0.78
C PRO A 126 -1.35 21.76 -1.50
N ARG A 127 -1.01 21.34 -2.72
CA ARG A 127 -1.67 20.24 -3.48
C ARG A 127 -1.45 18.84 -2.89
N PHE A 128 -0.62 18.72 -1.85
CA PHE A 128 -0.47 17.51 -1.03
C PHE A 128 -1.24 17.59 0.30
N GLY A 129 -1.90 18.72 0.58
CA GLY A 129 -2.86 18.85 1.68
C GLY A 129 -4.25 18.33 1.31
N LEU A 130 -5.03 18.02 2.35
CA LEU A 130 -6.49 17.87 2.27
C LEU A 130 -7.13 19.10 2.94
N SER A 131 -8.41 19.35 2.68
CA SER A 131 -9.14 20.39 3.40
C SER A 131 -9.31 20.01 4.88
N ASP A 132 -9.37 21.00 5.77
CA ASP A 132 -9.60 20.76 7.19
C ASP A 132 -10.90 20.00 7.45
N ALA A 133 -11.95 20.23 6.65
CA ALA A 133 -13.21 19.50 6.73
C ALA A 133 -13.07 17.97 6.50
N VAL A 134 -12.10 17.51 5.70
CA VAL A 134 -11.79 16.08 5.56
C VAL A 134 -11.13 15.53 6.83
N TRP A 135 -10.18 16.28 7.40
CA TRP A 135 -9.48 15.87 8.62
C TRP A 135 -10.36 15.94 9.87
N ASP A 136 -11.27 16.91 9.96
CA ASP A 136 -12.22 17.07 11.06
C ASP A 136 -13.29 15.96 11.04
N ALA A 137 -13.56 15.38 9.87
CA ALA A 137 -14.34 14.15 9.70
C ALA A 137 -13.53 12.86 9.94
N LEU A 138 -12.22 12.96 10.22
CA LEU A 138 -11.32 11.84 10.55
C LEU A 138 -10.57 12.08 11.88
N PRO A 139 -11.28 12.39 13.00
CA PRO A 139 -10.68 12.79 14.27
C PRO A 139 -9.78 11.71 14.89
N GLN A 140 -9.91 10.45 14.49
CA GLN A 140 -9.03 9.36 14.92
C GLN A 140 -7.56 9.56 14.52
N TYR A 141 -7.26 10.41 13.53
CA TYR A 141 -5.90 10.70 13.07
C TYR A 141 -5.27 11.97 13.70
N ALA A 142 -5.93 12.58 14.70
CA ALA A 142 -5.50 13.86 15.27
C ALA A 142 -4.07 13.86 15.86
N ASP A 143 -3.59 12.71 16.35
CA ASP A 143 -2.24 12.52 16.88
C ASP A 143 -1.39 11.52 16.07
N TRP A 144 -1.75 11.28 14.80
CA TRP A 144 -1.05 10.35 13.89
C TRP A 144 -0.03 11.07 13.01
N GLY A 145 0.94 10.31 12.52
CA GLY A 145 1.82 10.73 11.41
C GLY A 145 1.31 10.16 10.09
N PHE A 146 1.86 10.63 8.96
CA PHE A 146 1.39 10.25 7.63
C PHE A 146 2.55 10.00 6.67
N ALA A 147 2.48 8.93 5.88
CA ALA A 147 3.33 8.76 4.70
C ALA A 147 2.59 9.30 3.46
N VAL A 148 3.19 10.27 2.79
CA VAL A 148 2.64 10.93 1.59
C VAL A 148 3.43 10.50 0.37
N PHE A 149 2.74 10.05 -0.67
CA PHE A 149 3.32 9.56 -1.92
C PHE A 149 2.78 10.37 -3.09
N GLN A 150 3.59 11.27 -3.65
CA GLN A 150 3.26 11.92 -4.92
C GLN A 150 3.42 10.93 -6.06
N LEU A 151 2.35 10.68 -6.82
CA LEU A 151 2.41 9.84 -8.00
C LEU A 151 2.88 10.65 -9.21
N HIS A 152 3.96 10.21 -9.85
CA HIS A 152 4.40 10.78 -11.12
C HIS A 152 3.61 10.19 -12.31
N ASP A 153 3.87 10.73 -13.51
CA ASP A 153 3.33 10.28 -14.80
C ASP A 153 1.81 10.34 -15.05
N ALA A 154 1.02 10.94 -14.15
CA ALA A 154 -0.30 11.45 -14.54
C ALA A 154 -0.14 12.46 -15.70
N PRO A 155 -0.90 12.36 -16.82
CA PRO A 155 -0.60 13.12 -18.03
C PRO A 155 -0.77 14.63 -17.80
N ARG A 156 0.30 15.40 -18.01
CA ARG A 156 0.19 16.86 -18.01
C ARG A 156 -0.69 17.30 -19.18
N ARG A 157 -1.85 17.90 -18.86
CA ARG A 157 -2.82 18.53 -19.81
C ARG A 157 -2.07 19.24 -20.95
N ARG A 158 -2.24 18.83 -22.21
CA ARG A 158 -1.68 19.61 -23.33
C ARG A 158 -2.55 20.83 -23.57
N TRP A 159 -1.95 21.91 -24.07
CA TRP A 159 -2.68 23.16 -24.33
C TRP A 159 -3.80 22.98 -25.37
N VAL A 160 -3.62 22.08 -26.34
CA VAL A 160 -4.65 21.70 -27.32
C VAL A 160 -5.85 20.98 -26.71
N ASP A 161 -5.64 20.12 -25.70
CA ASP A 161 -6.72 19.37 -25.03
C ASP A 161 -7.69 20.35 -24.35
N ARG A 162 -7.12 21.39 -23.74
CA ARG A 162 -7.83 22.51 -23.10
C ARG A 162 -8.67 23.35 -24.08
N LEU A 163 -8.19 23.50 -25.33
CA LEU A 163 -8.88 24.25 -26.40
C LEU A 163 -9.99 23.43 -27.08
N LEU A 164 -9.83 22.11 -27.17
CA LEU A 164 -10.77 21.20 -27.83
C LEU A 164 -11.82 20.60 -26.88
N GLY A 165 -11.78 20.93 -25.59
CA GLY A 165 -12.68 20.39 -24.57
C GLY A 165 -12.57 18.87 -24.36
N ARG A 166 -11.51 18.24 -24.86
CA ARG A 166 -11.34 16.78 -24.86
C ARG A 166 -10.48 16.32 -23.68
N TRP A 167 -11.14 15.76 -22.66
CA TRP A 167 -10.47 15.12 -21.52
C TRP A 167 -10.57 13.59 -21.59
N PRO A 168 -9.66 12.89 -22.30
CA PRO A 168 -9.51 11.46 -22.14
C PRO A 168 -9.06 11.12 -20.70
N VAL A 169 -9.58 10.03 -20.15
CA VAL A 169 -8.96 9.37 -18.99
C VAL A 169 -7.70 8.66 -19.50
N PRO A 170 -6.54 8.75 -18.84
CA PRO A 170 -5.41 7.87 -19.18
C PRO A 170 -5.76 6.40 -18.94
N PRO A 171 -5.15 5.45 -19.68
CA PRO A 171 -5.28 4.04 -19.35
C PRO A 171 -4.80 3.80 -17.90
N PRO A 172 -5.56 3.08 -17.06
CA PRO A 172 -5.17 2.76 -15.69
C PRO A 172 -3.82 2.02 -15.65
N ARG A 173 -2.95 2.37 -14.69
CA ARG A 173 -1.60 1.81 -14.56
C ARG A 173 -1.38 1.20 -13.19
N THR A 174 -0.79 0.01 -13.17
CA THR A 174 -0.24 -0.56 -11.93
C THR A 174 1.09 0.11 -11.63
N ILE A 175 1.20 0.75 -10.46
CA ILE A 175 2.46 1.33 -9.98
C ILE A 175 3.23 0.23 -9.25
N HIS A 176 4.57 0.22 -9.35
CA HIS A 176 5.38 -0.72 -8.55
C HIS A 176 5.12 -0.50 -7.04
N PRO A 177 5.38 -1.51 -6.19
CA PRO A 177 5.11 -1.39 -4.78
C PRO A 177 5.77 -0.16 -4.14
N MET A 178 4.99 0.59 -3.37
CA MET A 178 5.47 1.55 -2.39
C MET A 178 5.75 0.78 -1.10
N ALA A 179 6.92 0.95 -0.47
CA ALA A 179 7.20 0.32 0.82
C ALA A 179 7.94 1.24 1.78
N PHE A 180 7.71 1.00 3.07
CA PHE A 180 8.31 1.74 4.18
C PHE A 180 8.10 0.97 5.49
N GLU A 181 8.81 1.36 6.53
CA GLU A 181 8.64 0.83 7.89
C GLU A 181 8.57 1.94 8.92
N PHE A 182 7.83 1.72 10.00
CA PHE A 182 7.51 2.69 11.04
C PHE A 182 7.38 2.03 12.42
N PRO A 183 7.64 2.75 13.53
CA PRO A 183 7.38 2.23 14.88
C PRO A 183 5.87 2.08 15.09
N ARG A 184 5.42 0.94 15.64
CA ARG A 184 4.01 0.74 15.97
C ARG A 184 3.63 1.44 17.27
N ARG A 185 2.44 2.06 17.31
CA ARG A 185 1.79 2.55 18.53
C ARG A 185 1.34 1.41 19.45
N ASP A 186 0.87 0.30 18.89
CA ASP A 186 0.56 -0.94 19.63
C ASP A 186 1.36 -2.13 19.06
N PRO A 187 2.24 -2.78 19.84
CA PRO A 187 3.03 -3.92 19.36
C PRO A 187 2.24 -5.22 19.22
N ARG A 188 0.98 -5.29 19.65
CA ARG A 188 0.12 -6.48 19.59
C ARG A 188 -0.59 -6.65 18.25
N GLU A 189 -0.68 -5.57 17.47
CA GLU A 189 -1.45 -5.48 16.24
C GLU A 189 -0.57 -5.21 15.01
N LEU A 190 -1.13 -5.50 13.83
CA LEU A 190 -0.71 -4.95 12.54
C LEU A 190 -1.78 -3.99 12.04
N PHE A 191 -1.34 -2.88 11.46
CA PHE A 191 -2.21 -1.86 10.89
C PHE A 191 -2.19 -1.89 9.36
N PHE A 192 -3.36 -1.79 8.73
CA PHE A 192 -3.50 -1.59 7.29
C PHE A 192 -4.32 -0.31 7.04
N PRO A 193 -3.77 0.69 6.33
CA PRO A 193 -4.50 1.89 5.94
C PRO A 193 -5.52 1.50 4.87
N THR A 194 -6.80 1.51 5.24
CA THR A 194 -7.91 1.07 4.40
C THR A 194 -9.12 2.02 4.41
N VAL A 195 -9.04 3.17 5.09
CA VAL A 195 -9.98 4.29 4.85
C VAL A 195 -9.84 4.84 3.44
N HIS A 196 -10.96 5.05 2.74
CA HIS A 196 -11.03 5.67 1.42
C HIS A 196 -11.54 7.10 1.55
N VAL A 197 -10.81 8.04 0.95
CA VAL A 197 -11.23 9.42 0.68
C VAL A 197 -10.63 9.79 -0.67
N HIS A 198 -11.45 10.15 -1.65
CA HIS A 198 -10.97 10.33 -3.02
C HIS A 198 -11.74 11.36 -3.85
N ASP A 199 -12.77 11.97 -3.26
CA ASP A 199 -13.64 12.99 -3.84
C ASP A 199 -13.63 14.30 -3.03
N GLY A 200 -12.86 14.34 -1.93
CA GLY A 200 -12.86 15.42 -0.95
C GLY A 200 -13.89 15.24 0.18
N ALA A 201 -14.54 14.07 0.30
CA ALA A 201 -15.48 13.75 1.36
C ALA A 201 -15.16 12.44 2.10
N VAL A 202 -15.72 12.27 3.29
CA VAL A 202 -15.61 11.05 4.10
C VAL A 202 -16.97 10.36 4.11
N HIS A 203 -17.07 9.21 3.45
CA HIS A 203 -18.28 8.40 3.40
C HIS A 203 -18.29 7.35 4.53
N PRO A 204 -19.45 6.96 5.09
CA PRO A 204 -19.52 5.97 6.17
C PRO A 204 -19.23 4.54 5.69
N GLU A 205 -19.44 4.26 4.40
CA GLU A 205 -19.10 3.02 3.72
C GLU A 205 -18.26 3.33 2.48
N ALA A 206 -17.47 2.35 2.03
CA ALA A 206 -16.72 2.43 0.79
C ALA A 206 -16.68 1.06 0.09
N HIS A 207 -16.35 1.03 -1.21
CA HIS A 207 -16.29 -0.20 -1.98
C HIS A 207 -14.86 -0.76 -2.04
N PHE A 208 -14.65 -1.94 -1.48
CA PHE A 208 -13.35 -2.57 -1.36
C PHE A 208 -13.07 -3.53 -2.53
N ASP A 209 -11.85 -3.41 -3.06
CA ASP A 209 -11.19 -4.40 -3.92
C ASP A 209 -9.74 -4.54 -3.42
N HIS A 210 -9.58 -5.31 -2.34
CA HIS A 210 -8.34 -5.42 -1.57
C HIS A 210 -7.95 -6.88 -1.30
N THR A 211 -6.67 -7.19 -1.49
CA THR A 211 -6.02 -8.36 -0.87
C THR A 211 -5.01 -7.87 0.16
N LEU A 212 -5.25 -8.19 1.43
CA LEU A 212 -4.34 -7.95 2.53
C LEU A 212 -3.46 -9.18 2.74
N TYR A 213 -2.17 -8.94 2.97
CA TYR A 213 -1.16 -9.94 3.31
C TYR A 213 -0.55 -9.56 4.67
N ALA A 214 -0.53 -10.48 5.61
CA ALA A 214 0.09 -10.30 6.92
C ALA A 214 1.27 -11.26 7.09
N GLN A 215 2.37 -10.78 7.67
CA GLN A 215 3.44 -11.63 8.23
C GLN A 215 3.65 -11.24 9.69
N LEU A 216 3.51 -12.19 10.60
CA LEU A 216 3.58 -11.96 12.04
C LEU A 216 4.95 -12.35 12.60
N GLN A 217 5.13 -12.17 13.91
CA GLN A 217 6.27 -12.73 14.63
C GLN A 217 6.11 -14.26 14.75
N PRO A 218 7.22 -15.03 14.92
CA PRO A 218 7.19 -16.48 15.00
C PRO A 218 6.19 -17.02 16.03
N GLY A 219 5.44 -18.07 15.65
CA GLY A 219 4.45 -18.70 16.53
C GLY A 219 3.18 -17.88 16.79
N ARG A 220 2.90 -16.84 15.99
CA ARG A 220 1.68 -16.01 16.07
C ARG A 220 0.83 -16.14 14.82
N VAL A 221 -0.50 -16.20 14.98
CA VAL A 221 -1.48 -16.18 13.89
C VAL A 221 -2.39 -14.94 13.99
N PRO A 222 -3.00 -14.47 12.87
CA PRO A 222 -3.94 -13.36 12.92
C PRO A 222 -5.17 -13.69 13.77
N ALA A 223 -5.69 -12.69 14.47
CA ALA A 223 -6.96 -12.80 15.15
C ALA A 223 -8.15 -12.60 14.19
N GLY A 224 -9.21 -13.38 14.38
CA GLY A 224 -10.45 -13.31 13.60
C GLY A 224 -10.50 -14.26 12.40
N PRO A 225 -11.66 -14.35 11.73
CA PRO A 225 -11.88 -15.23 10.59
C PRO A 225 -11.24 -14.70 9.29
N ASP A 226 -11.38 -15.48 8.22
CA ASP A 226 -11.02 -15.13 6.82
C ASP A 226 -9.53 -14.89 6.53
N TRP A 227 -8.64 -15.29 7.44
CA TRP A 227 -7.19 -15.35 7.20
C TRP A 227 -6.78 -16.74 6.72
N GLU A 228 -6.42 -16.84 5.45
CA GLU A 228 -5.90 -18.03 4.78
C GLU A 228 -4.37 -18.08 4.96
N PRO A 229 -3.77 -19.14 5.55
CA PRO A 229 -2.32 -19.26 5.65
C PRO A 229 -1.67 -19.58 4.29
N SER A 230 -0.41 -19.19 4.11
CA SER A 230 0.40 -19.61 2.98
C SER A 230 0.72 -21.10 3.07
N GLY A 231 0.91 -21.76 1.93
CA GLY A 231 1.19 -23.20 1.88
C GLY A 231 2.59 -23.58 2.35
N GLN A 232 3.51 -22.62 2.37
CA GLN A 232 4.93 -22.69 2.77
C GLN A 232 5.36 -21.31 3.34
N PRO A 233 6.57 -21.14 3.90
CA PRO A 233 7.13 -19.83 4.22
C PRO A 233 7.11 -18.84 3.03
N LEU A 234 6.99 -17.55 3.30
CA LEU A 234 6.93 -16.55 2.21
C LEU A 234 8.22 -16.45 1.38
N SER A 235 9.37 -16.81 1.98
CA SER A 235 10.68 -16.89 1.33
C SER A 235 10.74 -17.85 0.14
N ASP A 236 9.79 -18.78 0.04
CA ASP A 236 9.82 -19.87 -0.92
C ASP A 236 9.11 -19.48 -2.23
N ALA A 237 8.34 -18.38 -2.18
CA ALA A 237 7.68 -17.76 -3.33
C ALA A 237 8.26 -16.39 -3.69
N VAL A 238 8.77 -15.64 -2.70
CA VAL A 238 9.29 -14.27 -2.82
C VAL A 238 10.83 -14.26 -2.79
N ASP A 239 11.44 -13.51 -3.71
CA ASP A 239 12.87 -13.19 -3.67
C ASP A 239 13.15 -12.26 -2.47
N VAL A 240 13.63 -12.86 -1.37
CA VAL A 240 13.92 -12.16 -0.11
C VAL A 240 14.95 -11.04 -0.30
N ALA A 241 15.92 -11.21 -1.21
CA ALA A 241 16.94 -10.20 -1.47
C ALA A 241 16.37 -8.99 -2.22
N ARG A 242 15.59 -9.22 -3.30
CA ARG A 242 14.85 -8.16 -4.00
C ARG A 242 13.78 -7.51 -3.13
N SER A 243 13.27 -8.21 -2.10
CA SER A 243 12.31 -7.65 -1.15
C SER A 243 12.88 -6.54 -0.26
N ALA A 244 14.20 -6.31 -0.26
CA ALA A 244 14.87 -5.27 0.54
C ALA A 244 14.51 -5.31 2.05
N GLY A 245 14.23 -6.50 2.58
CA GLY A 245 13.82 -6.72 3.97
C GLY A 245 12.33 -6.49 4.25
N VAL A 246 11.46 -6.41 3.23
CA VAL A 246 9.99 -6.34 3.39
C VAL A 246 9.42 -7.71 3.77
N VAL A 247 9.91 -8.81 3.21
CA VAL A 247 9.51 -10.16 3.64
C VAL A 247 10.61 -10.75 4.52
N ALA A 248 10.24 -11.19 5.72
CA ALA A 248 11.14 -11.95 6.59
C ALA A 248 11.22 -13.41 6.10
N PRO A 249 12.40 -14.06 6.12
CA PRO A 249 12.54 -15.46 5.73
C PRO A 249 11.96 -16.40 6.79
N GLY A 250 11.61 -17.63 6.37
CA GLY A 250 11.25 -18.74 7.27
C GLY A 250 9.82 -18.71 7.84
N GLU A 251 9.21 -17.53 8.03
CA GLU A 251 7.84 -17.42 8.54
C GLU A 251 6.77 -17.49 7.43
N PRO A 252 5.62 -18.14 7.69
CA PRO A 252 4.46 -18.13 6.79
C PRO A 252 3.82 -16.74 6.73
N GLY A 253 2.98 -16.54 5.71
CA GLY A 253 2.11 -15.38 5.58
C GLY A 253 0.64 -15.77 5.71
N TYR A 254 -0.20 -14.75 5.80
CA TYR A 254 -1.65 -14.89 5.86
C TYR A 254 -2.30 -13.95 4.85
N ARG A 255 -3.29 -14.43 4.09
CA ARG A 255 -4.02 -13.71 3.04
C ARG A 255 -5.47 -13.49 3.50
N ARG A 256 -5.97 -12.27 3.36
CA ARG A 256 -7.40 -11.94 3.53
C ARG A 256 -7.86 -11.08 2.36
N ARG A 257 -9.06 -11.32 1.86
CA ARG A 257 -9.69 -10.48 0.82
C ARG A 257 -10.80 -9.65 1.43
N ILE A 258 -10.86 -8.37 1.07
CA ILE A 258 -11.95 -7.46 1.42
C ILE A 258 -12.55 -6.96 0.10
N LEU A 259 -13.77 -7.41 -0.19
CA LEU A 259 -14.48 -7.22 -1.45
C LEU A 259 -15.89 -6.70 -1.19
N GLY A 260 -16.38 -5.78 -2.03
CA GLY A 260 -17.73 -5.22 -1.91
C GLY A 260 -17.83 -4.01 -0.96
N PRO A 261 -19.04 -3.56 -0.61
CA PRO A 261 -19.23 -2.48 0.37
C PRO A 261 -18.88 -2.94 1.79
N HIS A 262 -18.09 -2.13 2.51
CA HIS A 262 -17.81 -2.28 3.95
C HIS A 262 -17.79 -0.90 4.62
N PRO A 263 -17.94 -0.82 5.96
CA PRO A 263 -17.72 0.41 6.71
C PRO A 263 -16.34 1.00 6.42
N ASN A 264 -16.28 2.32 6.20
CA ASN A 264 -15.07 3.02 5.79
C ASN A 264 -14.12 3.24 6.98
N ARG A 265 -13.25 2.26 7.23
CA ARG A 265 -12.30 2.27 8.34
C ARG A 265 -11.00 1.53 7.99
N ASP A 266 -9.95 1.81 8.75
CA ASP A 266 -8.70 1.06 8.69
C ASP A 266 -8.86 -0.35 9.26
N THR A 267 -8.02 -1.27 8.79
CA THR A 267 -8.05 -2.66 9.22
C THR A 267 -6.93 -2.89 10.23
N LEU A 268 -7.30 -2.99 11.51
CA LEU A 268 -6.42 -3.45 12.59
C LEU A 268 -6.51 -4.98 12.70
N VAL A 269 -5.36 -5.62 12.93
CA VAL A 269 -5.22 -7.08 12.98
C VAL A 269 -4.39 -7.45 14.20
N GLY A 270 -5.06 -7.78 15.30
CA GLY A 270 -4.42 -8.41 16.46
C GLY A 270 -3.84 -9.79 16.13
N SER A 271 -3.01 -10.32 17.02
CA SER A 271 -2.44 -11.66 16.89
C SER A 271 -2.62 -12.51 18.14
N VAL A 272 -2.91 -13.79 17.95
CA VAL A 272 -2.95 -14.81 19.01
C VAL A 272 -1.80 -15.81 18.84
N GLU A 273 -1.50 -16.56 19.89
CA GLU A 273 -0.46 -17.60 19.85
C GLU A 273 -0.95 -18.82 19.07
N HIS A 274 -0.06 -19.42 18.29
CA HIS A 274 -0.35 -20.65 17.56
C HIS A 274 -0.39 -21.83 18.55
N GLY A 275 -1.60 -22.19 18.99
CA GLY A 275 -1.79 -23.22 20.02
C GLY A 275 -1.20 -24.58 19.64
N PRO A 276 -0.56 -25.30 20.59
CA PRO A 276 0.06 -26.59 20.35
C PRO A 276 -0.99 -27.69 20.13
N GLY A 277 -1.51 -27.80 18.90
CA GLY A 277 -2.52 -28.81 18.55
C GLY A 277 -3.17 -28.72 17.16
N SER A 278 -2.66 -27.90 16.23
CA SER A 278 -3.25 -27.77 14.87
C SER A 278 -2.37 -28.24 13.71
N GLY A 279 -1.24 -28.91 14.01
CA GLY A 279 -0.53 -29.73 13.03
C GLY A 279 -1.33 -30.99 12.68
N ARG A 280 -1.29 -31.37 11.39
CA ARG A 280 -1.77 -32.67 10.89
C ARG A 280 -0.64 -33.68 10.84
#